data_AF-A0A950R166-F1
#
_entry.id   AF-A0A950R166-F1
#
_cell.length_a   1.000
_cell.length_b   1.000
_cell.length_c   1.000
_cell.angle_alpha   90.00
_cell.angle_beta   90.00
_cell.angle_gamma   90.00
#
_symmetry.space_group_name_H-M   'P 1'
#
loop_
_entity.id
_entity.type
_entity.pdbx_description
1 polymer ?
#
loop_
_entity_poly.entity_id
_entity_poly.type
_entity_poly.pdbx_seq_one_letter_code
_entity_poly.pdbx_strand_id
1 'polypeptide(L)'
;MRPALCLFIFAVASQAGDHQWQTGEIVDSEIASTTITPGAVASGSTIRIIHRQVTDTNVIIRGAEYEYVAEREPSSYLQSRTGVISGILLSRDHGCRFIVGDRADYSAEGGKLYVIDADGKQCKLNIIRQAHLEPATQAQLVPQPTTSEQVAPRPTTSQQAEPKRDFDFRHVYWGMSTEEVIAAEGQPDKSDERDLIFDERDVAGHAASIVYHFRSGRLIGASVAIASRIAEKDALQVFADWKSALDGLYGKGAGDVER
;
A
#
# COMPACT_ATOMS: atom_id res chain seq x y z
N MET A 1 50.60 -5.38 47.50
CA MET A 1 49.14 -5.51 47.62
C MET A 1 48.50 -4.44 46.74
N ARG A 2 47.80 -4.83 45.66
CA ARG A 2 47.13 -3.91 44.73
C ARG A 2 45.62 -4.08 44.92
N PRO A 3 44.84 -2.99 45.09
CA PRO A 3 43.38 -3.10 45.22
C PRO A 3 42.75 -3.32 43.84
N ALA A 4 41.89 -4.34 43.75
CA ALA A 4 41.08 -4.61 42.58
C ALA A 4 39.89 -3.63 42.55
N LEU A 5 39.88 -2.76 41.55
CA LEU A 5 38.81 -1.81 41.29
C LEU A 5 37.62 -2.56 40.67
N CYS A 6 36.59 -2.84 41.46
CA CYS A 6 35.32 -3.40 40.94
C CYS A 6 34.53 -2.30 40.23
N LEU A 7 34.51 -2.36 38.91
CA LEU A 7 33.69 -1.50 38.06
C LEU A 7 32.24 -2.03 38.09
N PHE A 8 31.36 -1.35 38.84
CA PHE A 8 29.92 -1.62 38.77
C PHE A 8 29.35 -0.91 37.55
N ILE A 9 29.10 -1.68 36.48
CA ILE A 9 28.32 -1.22 35.32
C ILE A 9 26.85 -1.32 35.71
N PHE A 10 26.23 -0.19 36.07
CA PHE A 10 24.77 -0.09 36.15
C PHE A 10 24.23 0.03 34.73
N ALA A 11 23.71 -1.07 34.18
CA ALA A 11 22.86 -1.02 33.01
C ALA A 11 21.54 -0.34 33.41
N VAL A 12 21.36 0.91 32.98
CA VAL A 12 20.09 1.61 33.09
C VAL A 12 19.15 0.98 32.04
N ALA A 13 18.34 0.01 32.48
CA ALA A 13 17.20 -0.42 31.70
C ALA A 13 16.24 0.77 31.57
N SER A 14 16.19 1.35 30.38
CA SER A 14 15.16 2.31 29.99
C SER A 14 13.80 1.65 30.21
N GLN A 15 13.09 2.02 31.27
CA GLN A 15 11.68 1.67 31.48
C GLN A 15 10.87 2.40 30.41
N ALA A 16 10.80 1.82 29.21
CA ALA A 16 9.67 2.07 28.33
C ALA A 16 8.43 1.64 29.13
N GLY A 17 7.43 2.51 29.23
CA GLY A 17 6.21 2.18 29.97
C GLY A 17 5.66 0.83 29.50
N ASP A 18 5.22 -0.01 30.44
CA ASP A 18 4.69 -1.34 30.16
C ASP A 18 3.37 -1.23 29.37
N HIS A 19 3.49 -1.01 28.06
CA HIS A 19 2.37 -1.03 27.14
C HIS A 19 1.91 -2.48 26.94
N GLN A 20 0.59 -2.70 26.93
CA GLN A 20 0.01 -3.99 26.54
C GLN A 20 0.00 -4.12 25.02
N TRP A 21 1.11 -4.59 24.46
CA TRP A 21 1.27 -4.77 23.02
C TRP A 21 0.35 -5.86 22.46
N GLN A 22 -0.27 -5.55 21.33
CA GLN A 22 -1.11 -6.45 20.54
C GLN A 22 -0.61 -6.44 19.09
N THR A 23 -0.82 -7.51 18.33
CA THR A 23 -0.45 -7.55 16.91
C THR A 23 -1.69 -7.34 16.04
N GLY A 24 -1.62 -6.41 15.08
CA GLY A 24 -2.68 -6.11 14.12
C GLY A 24 -2.17 -6.08 12.69
N GLU A 25 -3.09 -5.92 11.74
CA GLU A 25 -2.80 -5.75 10.31
C GLU A 25 -2.98 -4.29 9.91
N ILE A 26 -2.06 -3.77 9.09
CA ILE A 26 -2.19 -2.44 8.50
C ILE A 26 -3.09 -2.54 7.27
N VAL A 27 -4.22 -1.83 7.29
CA VAL A 27 -5.24 -1.90 6.24
C VAL A 27 -5.27 -0.59 5.46
N ASP A 28 -5.61 -0.70 4.17
CA ASP A 28 -5.87 0.47 3.32
C ASP A 28 -7.15 1.20 3.79
N SER A 29 -7.07 2.54 3.84
CA SER A 29 -8.21 3.41 4.17
C SER A 29 -9.43 3.22 3.29
N GLU A 30 -9.23 2.86 2.02
CA GLU A 30 -10.33 2.65 1.08
C GLU A 30 -11.07 1.32 1.34
N ILE A 31 -10.35 0.30 1.83
CA ILE A 31 -10.91 -1.02 2.13
C ILE A 31 -11.70 -0.99 3.44
N ALA A 32 -11.20 -0.30 4.46
CA ALA A 32 -11.84 -0.26 5.78
C ALA A 32 -13.22 0.41 5.79
N SER A 33 -13.44 1.46 4.97
CA SER A 33 -14.74 2.16 4.91
C SER A 33 -15.89 1.32 4.34
N THR A 34 -15.60 0.17 3.70
CA THR A 34 -16.64 -0.67 3.08
C THR A 34 -17.27 -1.70 4.03
N THR A 35 -16.81 -1.85 5.28
CA THR A 35 -17.21 -2.98 6.14
C THR A 35 -18.27 -2.68 7.21
N ILE A 36 -18.87 -1.48 7.29
CA ILE A 36 -19.87 -1.19 8.33
C ILE A 36 -21.20 -0.71 7.71
N THR A 37 -22.14 -1.64 7.48
CA THR A 37 -23.61 -1.54 7.74
C THR A 37 -24.31 -2.84 7.29
N PRO A 38 -24.82 -3.70 8.20
CA PRO A 38 -25.76 -4.77 7.85
C PRO A 38 -27.17 -4.18 7.68
N GLY A 39 -27.68 -4.10 6.44
CA GLY A 39 -29.08 -3.75 6.20
C GLY A 39 -29.45 -3.00 4.91
N ALA A 40 -28.51 -2.66 4.03
CA ALA A 40 -28.84 -1.99 2.77
C ALA A 40 -28.75 -2.95 1.58
N VAL A 41 -29.83 -3.00 0.80
CA VAL A 41 -29.96 -3.77 -0.45
C VAL A 41 -28.96 -3.25 -1.48
N ALA A 42 -28.16 -4.15 -2.05
CA ALA A 42 -27.08 -3.86 -2.98
C ALA A 42 -27.60 -3.19 -4.26
N SER A 43 -27.04 -2.03 -4.59
CA SER A 43 -27.08 -1.45 -5.93
C SER A 43 -25.88 -0.52 -6.12
N GLY A 44 -24.88 -1.00 -6.85
CA GLY A 44 -23.81 -0.23 -7.49
C GLY A 44 -22.80 0.44 -6.56
N SER A 45 -21.62 -0.18 -6.39
CA SER A 45 -20.47 0.47 -5.77
C SER A 45 -19.21 0.30 -6.63
N THR A 46 -18.78 1.43 -7.19
CA THR A 46 -17.53 1.66 -7.92
C THR A 46 -16.30 1.35 -7.05
N ILE A 47 -15.30 0.67 -7.62
CA ILE A 47 -13.95 0.53 -7.04
C ILE A 47 -13.02 1.38 -7.88
N ARG A 48 -12.00 2.07 -7.35
CA ARG A 48 -10.92 2.73 -8.12
C ARG A 48 -9.55 2.16 -7.71
N ILE A 49 -8.64 1.92 -8.65
CA ILE A 49 -7.21 1.73 -8.34
C ILE A 49 -6.48 3.02 -8.67
N ILE A 50 -5.98 3.69 -7.64
CA ILE A 50 -5.10 4.86 -7.74
C ILE A 50 -3.82 4.53 -6.99
N HIS A 51 -2.66 4.65 -7.66
CA HIS A 51 -1.41 4.88 -6.95
C HIS A 51 -1.47 6.30 -6.36
N ARG A 52 -2.04 6.39 -5.18
CA ARG A 52 -1.97 7.59 -4.35
C ARG A 52 -0.86 7.35 -3.35
N GLN A 53 0.08 8.29 -3.24
CA GLN A 53 0.61 8.53 -1.91
C GLN A 53 -0.60 8.69 -1.00
N VAL A 54 -0.64 7.93 0.09
CA VAL A 54 -1.63 8.07 1.15
C VAL A 54 -1.55 9.52 1.64
N THR A 55 -2.27 10.41 0.96
CA THR A 55 -2.44 11.83 1.31
C THR A 55 -3.46 11.96 2.42
N ASP A 56 -4.26 10.91 2.62
CA ASP A 56 -5.02 10.75 3.84
C ASP A 56 -3.97 10.40 4.90
N THR A 57 -3.66 11.35 5.79
CA THR A 57 -2.69 11.21 6.90
C THR A 57 -3.03 10.09 7.89
N ASN A 58 -4.01 9.25 7.56
CA ASN A 58 -4.64 8.26 8.39
C ASN A 58 -4.06 6.87 8.10
N VAL A 59 -3.59 6.23 9.15
CA VAL A 59 -3.21 4.82 9.17
C VAL A 59 -4.36 4.04 9.77
N ILE A 60 -4.75 2.93 9.15
CA ILE A 60 -5.73 2.02 9.71
C ILE A 60 -5.03 0.76 10.21
N ILE A 61 -5.23 0.44 11.48
CA ILE A 61 -4.73 -0.79 12.09
C ILE A 61 -5.92 -1.61 12.56
N ARG A 62 -6.05 -2.81 12.02
CA ARG A 62 -7.06 -3.79 12.39
C ARG A 62 -6.49 -4.77 13.40
N GLY A 63 -6.95 -4.65 14.63
CA GLY A 63 -6.67 -5.55 15.73
C GLY A 63 -7.60 -6.77 15.76
N ALA A 64 -7.54 -7.53 16.85
CA ALA A 64 -8.43 -8.66 17.08
C ALA A 64 -9.87 -8.22 17.40
N GLU A 65 -10.02 -7.18 18.22
CA GLU A 65 -11.33 -6.70 18.71
C GLU A 65 -11.71 -5.33 18.17
N TYR A 66 -10.74 -4.56 17.68
CA TYR A 66 -10.95 -3.16 17.29
C TYR A 66 -10.24 -2.84 15.98
N GLU A 67 -10.83 -1.91 15.23
CA GLU A 67 -10.19 -1.19 14.13
C GLU A 67 -9.91 0.25 14.57
N TYR A 68 -8.66 0.67 14.42
CA TYR A 68 -8.20 2.01 14.77
C TYR A 68 -7.89 2.79 13.50
N VAL A 69 -8.50 3.97 13.36
CA VAL A 69 -8.10 4.98 12.38
C VAL A 69 -7.31 6.03 13.13
N ALA A 70 -6.03 6.16 12.80
CA ALA A 70 -5.13 7.05 13.49
C ALA A 70 -4.47 8.05 12.55
N GLU A 71 -4.51 9.33 12.89
CA GLU A 71 -3.81 10.37 12.16
C GLU A 71 -2.35 10.42 12.58
N ARG A 72 -1.49 10.64 11.60
CA ARG A 72 -0.13 11.10 11.86
C ARG A 72 -0.17 12.51 12.44
N GLU A 73 0.52 12.75 13.55
CA GLU A 73 0.72 14.12 14.04
C GLU A 73 1.36 14.95 12.92
N PRO A 74 0.75 16.08 12.51
CA PRO A 74 1.35 16.93 11.50
C PRO A 74 2.70 17.41 12.04
N SER A 75 3.79 17.06 11.35
CA SER A 75 5.12 17.57 11.67
C SER A 75 5.04 19.09 11.67
N SER A 76 5.22 19.72 12.83
CA SER A 76 5.16 21.16 13.01
C SER A 76 6.32 21.91 12.34
N TYR A 77 7.13 21.24 11.51
CA TYR A 77 8.38 21.77 10.97
C TYR A 77 8.31 22.22 9.49
N LEU A 78 7.19 22.01 8.79
CA LEU A 78 7.08 22.34 7.36
C LEU A 78 6.56 23.75 7.01
N GLN A 79 6.51 24.69 7.97
CA GLN A 79 6.14 26.09 7.66
C GLN A 79 7.29 26.95 7.13
N SER A 80 8.51 26.42 6.94
CA SER A 80 9.64 27.22 6.44
C SER A 80 10.40 26.53 5.32
N ARG A 81 9.91 26.68 4.08
CA ARG A 81 10.66 27.24 2.93
C ARG A 81 9.94 26.93 1.62
N THR A 82 9.56 28.02 0.96
CA THR A 82 9.21 28.12 -0.46
C THR A 82 10.28 27.45 -1.34
N GLY A 83 9.90 26.39 -2.04
CA GLY A 83 10.73 25.76 -3.06
C GLY A 83 10.06 24.49 -3.55
N VAL A 84 9.70 24.47 -4.83
CA VAL A 84 9.08 23.35 -5.54
C VAL A 84 9.96 22.11 -5.40
N ILE A 85 9.57 21.18 -4.52
CA ILE A 85 10.14 19.83 -4.47
C ILE A 85 8.97 18.88 -4.62
N SER A 86 8.98 18.16 -5.74
CA SER A 86 8.10 17.06 -6.08
C SER A 86 7.89 16.15 -4.87
N GLY A 87 6.62 15.82 -4.60
CA GLY A 87 6.16 15.05 -3.46
C GLY A 87 6.64 13.60 -3.48
N ILE A 88 7.94 13.39 -3.24
CA ILE A 88 8.53 12.15 -2.74
C ILE A 88 9.43 12.53 -1.55
N LEU A 89 8.89 13.35 -0.66
CA LEU A 89 9.50 13.63 0.64
C LEU A 89 8.89 12.69 1.65
N LEU A 90 9.55 11.55 1.83
CA LEU A 90 9.58 10.81 3.09
C LEU A 90 9.55 11.82 4.24
N SER A 91 8.42 11.96 4.94
CA SER A 91 8.36 12.70 6.19
C SER A 91 9.23 11.95 7.20
N ARG A 92 10.53 12.28 7.18
CA ARG A 92 11.62 11.65 7.93
C ARG A 92 11.57 11.93 9.43
N ASP A 93 10.74 12.87 9.87
CA ASP A 93 10.83 13.36 11.25
C ASP A 93 10.26 12.40 12.31
N HIS A 94 9.50 11.39 11.90
CA HIS A 94 9.15 10.26 12.79
C HIS A 94 9.48 8.88 12.23
N GLY A 95 10.07 8.78 11.03
CA GLY A 95 10.72 7.56 10.52
C GLY A 95 9.86 6.30 10.31
N CYS A 96 8.56 6.36 10.63
CA CYS A 96 7.68 5.20 10.64
C CYS A 96 7.22 4.81 9.25
N ARG A 97 7.43 3.55 8.90
CA ARG A 97 7.00 2.97 7.63
C ARG A 97 5.83 2.00 7.85
N PHE A 98 4.65 2.41 7.43
CA PHE A 98 3.46 1.55 7.42
C PHE A 98 3.32 0.92 6.03
N ILE A 99 3.21 -0.40 5.98
CA ILE A 99 3.05 -1.16 4.74
C ILE A 99 1.68 -1.85 4.80
N VAL A 100 0.80 -1.53 3.85
CA VAL A 100 -0.52 -2.16 3.77
C VAL A 100 -0.38 -3.67 3.55
N GLY A 101 -1.11 -4.45 4.35
CA GLY A 101 -1.09 -5.91 4.40
C GLY A 101 -0.04 -6.49 5.36
N ASP A 102 0.86 -5.67 5.91
CA ASP A 102 1.83 -6.13 6.89
C ASP A 102 1.22 -6.16 8.29
N ARG A 103 1.83 -6.99 9.15
CA ARG A 103 1.51 -7.04 10.58
C ARG A 103 2.36 -6.01 11.32
N ALA A 104 1.76 -5.33 12.28
CA ALA A 104 2.43 -4.40 13.17
C ALA A 104 1.99 -4.63 14.62
N ASP A 105 2.93 -4.50 15.55
CA ASP A 105 2.62 -4.47 16.96
C ASP A 105 2.14 -3.08 17.35
N TYR A 106 1.04 -2.99 18.09
CA TYR A 106 0.42 -1.75 18.50
C TYR A 106 -0.07 -1.79 19.95
N SER A 107 -0.23 -0.63 20.56
CA SER A 107 -0.85 -0.44 21.88
C SER A 107 -1.69 0.83 21.85
N ALA A 108 -2.92 0.76 22.31
CA ALA A 108 -3.85 1.88 22.37
C ALA A 108 -4.02 2.34 23.82
N GLU A 109 -3.62 3.59 24.12
CA GLU A 109 -3.69 4.14 25.47
C GLU A 109 -4.01 5.64 25.41
N GLY A 110 -5.04 6.07 26.15
CA GLY A 110 -5.36 7.50 26.31
C GLY A 110 -5.62 8.26 25.01
N GLY A 111 -6.23 7.62 24.01
CA GLY A 111 -6.51 8.22 22.69
C GLY A 111 -5.28 8.32 21.77
N LYS A 112 -4.15 7.72 22.16
CA LYS A 112 -2.96 7.58 21.33
C LYS A 112 -2.81 6.13 20.90
N LEU A 113 -2.32 5.93 19.68
CA LEU A 113 -1.93 4.63 19.15
C LEU A 113 -0.41 4.60 19.04
N TYR A 114 0.21 3.72 19.82
CA TYR A 114 1.63 3.42 19.72
C TYR A 114 1.79 2.25 18.78
N VAL A 115 2.66 2.35 17.77
CA VAL A 115 2.85 1.30 16.76
C VAL A 115 4.34 1.04 16.58
N ILE A 116 4.76 -0.22 16.52
CA ILE A 116 6.11 -0.61 16.13
C ILE A 116 6.09 -0.93 14.65
N ASP A 117 6.85 -0.19 13.85
CA ASP A 117 6.94 -0.41 12.41
C ASP A 117 7.81 -1.62 12.03
N ALA A 118 7.88 -1.92 10.75
CA ALA A 118 8.69 -3.04 10.24
C ALA A 118 10.20 -2.90 10.52
N ASP A 119 10.68 -1.68 10.80
CA ASP A 119 12.07 -1.42 11.19
C ASP A 119 12.29 -1.52 12.71
N GLY A 120 11.24 -1.84 13.50
CA GLY A 120 11.30 -1.88 14.96
C GLY A 120 11.21 -0.50 15.62
N LYS A 121 10.84 0.55 14.89
CA LYS A 121 10.71 1.91 15.45
C LYS A 121 9.33 2.12 16.05
N GLN A 122 9.28 2.73 17.23
CA GLN A 122 8.04 3.09 17.88
C GLN A 122 7.51 4.44 17.37
N CYS A 123 6.25 4.44 16.96
CA CYS A 123 5.50 5.53 16.36
C CYS A 123 4.36 5.92 17.28
N LYS A 124 4.08 7.21 17.41
CA LYS A 124 2.93 7.71 18.15
C LYS A 124 1.96 8.38 17.19
N LEU A 125 0.72 7.90 17.16
CA LEU A 125 -0.35 8.38 16.29
C LEU A 125 -1.54 8.83 17.16
N ASN A 126 -2.36 9.74 16.62
CA ASN A 126 -3.59 10.18 17.26
C ASN A 126 -4.75 9.30 16.82
N ILE A 127 -5.45 8.64 17.74
CA ILE A 127 -6.65 7.89 17.38
C ILE A 127 -7.76 8.89 17.03
N ILE A 128 -8.19 8.90 15.78
CA ILE A 128 -9.35 9.67 15.32
C ILE A 128 -10.62 8.88 15.57
N ARG A 129 -10.58 7.57 15.29
CA ARG A 129 -11.73 6.67 15.40
C ARG A 129 -11.27 5.30 15.90
N GLN A 130 -12.07 4.73 16.80
CA GLN A 130 -11.97 3.34 17.23
C GLN A 130 -13.33 2.69 17.01
N ALA A 131 -13.38 1.61 16.25
CA ALA A 131 -14.59 0.82 16.00
C ALA A 131 -14.39 -0.59 16.55
N HIS A 132 -15.36 -1.12 17.28
CA HIS A 132 -15.34 -2.53 17.68
C HIS A 132 -15.61 -3.38 16.43
N LEU A 133 -14.76 -4.36 16.19
CA LEU A 133 -14.99 -5.37 15.17
C LEU A 133 -16.04 -6.31 15.73
N GLU A 134 -17.20 -6.39 15.08
CA GLU A 134 -18.16 -7.45 15.41
C GLU A 134 -17.41 -8.78 15.35
N PRO A 135 -17.43 -9.59 16.43
CA PRO A 135 -16.79 -10.89 16.39
C PRO A 135 -17.37 -11.58 15.18
N ALA A 136 -16.51 -11.96 14.23
CA ALA A 136 -16.94 -12.64 13.02
C ALA A 136 -17.74 -13.85 13.51
N THR A 137 -19.07 -13.70 13.50
CA THR A 137 -19.97 -14.71 14.01
C THR A 137 -19.66 -15.87 13.11
N GLN A 138 -18.95 -16.86 13.64
CA GLN A 138 -18.45 -17.98 12.90
C GLN A 138 -19.67 -18.58 12.23
N ALA A 139 -19.90 -18.21 10.96
CA ALA A 139 -20.97 -18.75 10.17
C ALA A 139 -20.70 -20.23 10.23
N GLN A 140 -21.59 -20.95 10.92
CA GLN A 140 -21.43 -22.34 11.26
C GLN A 140 -20.88 -23.06 10.04
N LEU A 141 -19.62 -23.50 10.17
CA LEU A 141 -19.01 -24.43 9.24
C LEU A 141 -19.93 -25.66 9.24
N VAL A 142 -20.84 -25.71 8.27
CA VAL A 142 -21.54 -26.94 7.93
C VAL A 142 -20.42 -27.92 7.59
N PRO A 143 -20.26 -29.02 8.34
CA PRO A 143 -19.16 -29.95 8.13
C PRO A 143 -19.24 -30.47 6.69
N GLN A 144 -18.26 -30.10 5.87
CA GLN A 144 -18.08 -30.65 4.54
C GLN A 144 -17.73 -32.14 4.70
N PRO A 145 -18.47 -33.07 4.05
CA PRO A 145 -18.15 -34.48 4.13
C PRO A 145 -16.76 -34.73 3.53
N THR A 146 -15.92 -35.36 4.34
CA THR A 146 -14.56 -35.76 4.01
C THR A 146 -14.60 -36.93 3.03
N THR A 147 -14.40 -36.68 1.74
CA THR A 147 -14.10 -37.74 0.77
C THR A 147 -12.59 -37.88 0.65
N SER A 148 -12.04 -38.89 1.31
CA SER A 148 -10.66 -39.36 1.08
C SER A 148 -10.62 -40.23 -0.17
N GLU A 149 -9.96 -39.75 -1.23
CA GLU A 149 -9.45 -40.62 -2.28
C GLU A 149 -8.00 -40.25 -2.58
N GLN A 150 -7.10 -41.04 -2.02
CA GLN A 150 -5.65 -40.92 -2.18
C GLN A 150 -5.23 -41.76 -3.38
N VAL A 151 -5.02 -41.10 -4.52
CA VAL A 151 -4.35 -41.68 -5.70
C VAL A 151 -2.97 -41.05 -5.84
N ALA A 152 -1.95 -41.90 -5.91
CA ALA A 152 -0.54 -41.53 -5.98
C ALA A 152 -0.21 -40.74 -7.26
N PRO A 153 0.65 -39.69 -7.19
CA PRO A 153 1.05 -38.98 -8.40
C PRO A 153 2.20 -39.72 -9.13
N ARG A 154 1.95 -39.96 -10.41
CA ARG A 154 2.93 -40.29 -11.45
C ARG A 154 3.76 -39.03 -11.74
N PRO A 155 5.08 -39.11 -11.95
CA PRO A 155 5.88 -37.95 -12.35
C PRO A 155 5.54 -37.62 -13.82
N THR A 156 4.58 -36.70 -14.00
CA THR A 156 4.34 -36.05 -15.28
C THR A 156 5.15 -34.78 -15.27
N THR A 157 6.16 -34.71 -16.14
CA THR A 157 6.87 -33.48 -16.50
C THR A 157 5.84 -32.41 -16.88
N SER A 158 5.60 -31.47 -15.97
CA SER A 158 4.81 -30.26 -16.28
C SER A 158 5.60 -29.45 -17.31
N GLN A 159 5.22 -29.57 -18.57
CA GLN A 159 5.25 -28.42 -19.45
C GLN A 159 4.36 -27.37 -18.79
N GLN A 160 5.00 -26.44 -18.10
CA GLN A 160 4.40 -25.28 -17.50
C GLN A 160 3.72 -24.51 -18.63
N ALA A 161 2.42 -24.72 -18.78
CA ALA A 161 1.60 -23.93 -19.68
C ALA A 161 1.88 -22.47 -19.37
N GLU A 162 2.30 -21.70 -20.38
CA GLU A 162 2.52 -20.28 -20.18
C GLU A 162 1.25 -19.69 -19.57
N PRO A 163 1.36 -19.01 -18.41
CA PRO A 163 0.19 -18.44 -17.77
C PRO A 163 -0.48 -17.50 -18.76
N LYS A 164 -1.78 -17.70 -18.96
CA LYS A 164 -2.61 -16.87 -19.83
C LYS A 164 -2.44 -15.41 -19.38
N ARG A 165 -1.72 -14.62 -20.17
CA ARG A 165 -1.35 -13.24 -19.82
C ARG A 165 -2.51 -12.33 -20.19
N ASP A 166 -3.46 -12.19 -19.29
CA ASP A 166 -4.73 -11.49 -19.59
C ASP A 166 -4.61 -9.95 -19.58
N PHE A 167 -3.50 -9.38 -19.11
CA PHE A 167 -3.32 -7.92 -19.04
C PHE A 167 -2.00 -7.47 -19.67
N ASP A 168 -2.09 -6.65 -20.72
CA ASP A 168 -0.96 -6.06 -21.43
C ASP A 168 -0.99 -4.54 -21.27
N PHE A 169 -0.02 -3.98 -20.54
CA PHE A 169 0.22 -2.54 -20.51
C PHE A 169 1.52 -2.26 -21.27
N ARG A 170 1.41 -1.87 -22.53
CA ARG A 170 2.56 -1.49 -23.38
C ARG A 170 3.62 -2.61 -23.51
N HIS A 171 3.17 -3.84 -23.70
CA HIS A 171 3.98 -5.07 -23.75
C HIS A 171 4.58 -5.48 -22.41
N VAL A 172 4.13 -4.87 -21.31
CA VAL A 172 4.53 -5.16 -19.94
C VAL A 172 3.39 -5.86 -19.20
N TYR A 173 3.74 -6.87 -18.41
CA TYR A 173 2.80 -7.73 -17.69
C TYR A 173 3.11 -7.75 -16.20
N TRP A 174 2.09 -7.93 -15.37
CA TRP A 174 2.26 -8.10 -13.93
C TRP A 174 3.14 -9.30 -13.61
N GLY A 175 4.05 -9.12 -12.64
CA GLY A 175 5.05 -10.10 -12.27
C GLY A 175 6.37 -10.05 -13.08
N MET A 176 6.47 -9.23 -14.12
CA MET A 176 7.76 -8.97 -14.78
C MET A 176 8.78 -8.41 -13.79
N SER A 177 10.02 -8.83 -13.92
CA SER A 177 11.17 -8.26 -13.23
C SER A 177 11.50 -6.87 -13.75
N THR A 178 12.27 -6.10 -12.97
CA THR A 178 12.75 -4.78 -13.37
C THR A 178 13.50 -4.82 -14.71
N GLU A 179 14.34 -5.84 -14.92
CA GLU A 179 15.11 -6.04 -16.14
C GLU A 179 14.22 -6.35 -17.35
N GLU A 180 13.16 -7.16 -17.16
CA GLU A 180 12.19 -7.45 -18.21
C GLU A 180 11.41 -6.20 -18.63
N VAL A 181 11.03 -5.34 -17.67
CA VAL A 181 10.37 -4.06 -17.98
C VAL A 181 11.31 -3.10 -18.72
N ILE A 182 12.58 -3.00 -18.29
CA ILE A 182 13.60 -2.20 -18.99
C ILE A 182 13.85 -2.74 -20.41
N ALA A 183 13.84 -4.06 -20.59
CA ALA A 183 13.99 -4.66 -21.92
C ALA A 183 12.80 -4.34 -22.85
N ALA A 184 11.59 -4.21 -22.31
CA ALA A 184 10.38 -3.89 -23.07
C ALA A 184 10.24 -2.39 -23.39
N GLU A 185 10.50 -1.51 -22.41
CA GLU A 185 10.27 -0.05 -22.53
C GLU A 185 11.55 0.76 -22.86
N GLY A 186 12.72 0.15 -22.69
CA GLY A 186 14.01 0.80 -22.82
C GLY A 186 14.53 1.36 -21.50
N GLN A 187 15.52 2.25 -21.59
CA GLN A 187 16.16 2.83 -20.41
C GLN A 187 15.22 3.84 -19.72
N PRO A 188 14.97 3.73 -18.40
CA PRO A 188 14.17 4.69 -17.65
C PRO A 188 14.95 6.00 -17.44
N ASP A 189 14.20 7.10 -17.34
CA ASP A 189 14.74 8.44 -17.03
C ASP A 189 15.13 8.55 -15.56
N LYS A 190 14.37 7.89 -14.69
CA LYS A 190 14.68 7.74 -13.26
C LYS A 190 14.36 6.33 -12.80
N SER A 191 15.14 5.81 -11.86
CA SER A 191 14.94 4.48 -11.28
C SER A 191 15.36 4.48 -9.82
N ASP A 192 14.58 3.79 -9.00
CA ASP A 192 14.96 3.36 -7.66
C ASP A 192 14.57 1.89 -7.42
N GLU A 193 14.69 1.40 -6.18
CA GLU A 193 14.39 0.00 -5.81
C GLU A 193 12.92 -0.40 -6.01
N ARG A 194 12.01 0.58 -6.10
CA ARG A 194 10.56 0.35 -6.17
C ARG A 194 9.95 0.86 -7.44
N ASP A 195 10.55 1.87 -8.09
CA ASP A 195 9.91 2.54 -9.21
C ASP A 195 10.85 2.70 -10.41
N LEU A 196 10.30 2.49 -11.61
CA LEU A 196 10.90 2.95 -12.87
C LEU A 196 10.04 4.07 -13.45
N ILE A 197 10.66 5.20 -13.77
CA ILE A 197 9.96 6.39 -14.29
C ILE A 197 10.47 6.67 -15.70
N PHE A 198 9.53 6.77 -16.63
CA PHE A 198 9.74 7.11 -18.03
C PHE A 198 9.01 8.42 -18.31
N ASP A 199 9.77 9.51 -18.41
CA ASP A 199 9.23 10.85 -18.63
C ASP A 199 9.00 11.13 -20.13
N GLU A 200 8.14 12.12 -20.41
CA GLU A 200 7.90 12.66 -21.75
C GLU A 200 7.50 11.61 -22.81
N ARG A 201 6.85 10.52 -22.41
CA ARG A 201 6.34 9.49 -23.31
C ARG A 201 5.02 9.95 -23.91
N ASP A 202 4.87 9.75 -25.22
CA ASP A 202 3.58 9.97 -25.87
C ASP A 202 2.60 8.87 -25.44
N VAL A 203 1.52 9.28 -24.77
CA VAL A 203 0.42 8.41 -24.38
C VAL A 203 -0.88 9.08 -24.79
N ALA A 204 -1.50 8.53 -25.83
CA ALA A 204 -2.71 9.08 -26.45
C ALA A 204 -2.54 10.53 -26.94
N GLY A 205 -1.38 10.86 -27.54
CA GLY A 205 -1.12 12.19 -28.10
C GLY A 205 -0.70 13.25 -27.08
N HIS A 206 -0.42 12.84 -25.84
CA HIS A 206 0.02 13.73 -24.76
C HIS A 206 1.35 13.26 -24.18
N ALA A 207 2.23 14.22 -23.86
CA ALA A 207 3.43 13.96 -23.09
C ALA A 207 3.05 13.56 -21.65
N ALA A 208 3.41 12.35 -21.27
CA ALA A 208 3.10 11.74 -19.99
C ALA A 208 4.36 11.13 -19.35
N SER A 209 4.33 11.05 -18.03
CA SER A 209 5.23 10.23 -17.24
C SER A 209 4.56 8.89 -16.97
N ILE A 210 5.26 7.80 -17.27
CA ILE A 210 4.82 6.43 -16.98
C ILE A 210 5.65 5.94 -15.81
N VAL A 211 4.99 5.47 -14.76
CA VAL A 211 5.65 4.92 -13.58
C VAL A 211 5.27 3.46 -13.42
N TYR A 212 6.27 2.60 -13.36
CA TYR A 212 6.12 1.19 -13.07
C TYR A 212 6.51 0.92 -11.62
N HIS A 213 5.66 0.21 -10.89
CA HIS A 213 5.78 -0.02 -9.46
C HIS A 213 6.13 -1.48 -9.17
N PHE A 214 7.17 -1.69 -8.36
CA PHE A 214 7.75 -2.99 -8.05
C PHE A 214 7.66 -3.29 -6.56
N ARG A 215 7.44 -4.57 -6.25
CA ARG A 215 7.56 -5.13 -4.90
C ARG A 215 8.31 -6.45 -4.98
N SER A 216 9.36 -6.59 -4.16
CA SER A 216 10.22 -7.78 -4.16
C SER A 216 10.78 -8.12 -5.56
N GLY A 217 11.17 -7.09 -6.32
CA GLY A 217 11.71 -7.24 -7.68
C GLY A 217 10.68 -7.67 -8.74
N ARG A 218 9.37 -7.57 -8.43
CA ARG A 218 8.28 -7.97 -9.33
C ARG A 218 7.34 -6.80 -9.55
N LEU A 219 6.94 -6.60 -10.80
CA LEU A 219 6.00 -5.55 -11.19
C LEU A 219 4.61 -5.85 -10.60
N ILE A 220 4.07 -4.90 -9.86
CA ILE A 220 2.76 -5.00 -9.21
C ILE A 220 1.75 -3.97 -9.72
N GLY A 221 2.19 -2.96 -10.46
CA GLY A 221 1.31 -1.92 -10.98
C GLY A 221 2.03 -0.96 -11.92
N ALA A 222 1.25 -0.18 -12.64
CA ALA A 222 1.73 0.92 -13.45
C ALA A 222 0.78 2.12 -13.31
N SER A 223 1.30 3.32 -13.45
CA SER A 223 0.52 4.55 -13.48
C SER A 223 1.00 5.46 -14.62
N VAL A 224 0.08 6.28 -15.12
CA VAL A 224 0.37 7.30 -16.12
C VAL A 224 -0.05 8.64 -15.56
N ALA A 225 0.83 9.63 -15.63
CA ALA A 225 0.58 11.00 -15.22
C ALA A 225 0.84 11.96 -16.39
N ILE A 226 -0.08 12.88 -16.66
CA ILE A 226 0.14 13.91 -17.68
C ILE A 226 1.27 14.83 -17.20
N ALA A 227 2.35 14.94 -17.99
CA ALA A 227 3.52 15.74 -17.64
C ALA A 227 3.36 17.22 -18.04
N SER A 228 2.45 17.51 -18.97
CA SER A 228 2.21 18.87 -19.45
C SER A 228 1.42 19.71 -18.46
N ARG A 229 1.78 21.01 -18.36
CA ARG A 229 0.92 22.01 -17.71
C ARG A 229 -0.34 22.20 -18.56
N ILE A 230 -1.47 21.71 -18.07
CA ILE A 230 -2.78 22.00 -18.67
C ILE A 230 -3.30 23.30 -18.07
N ALA A 231 -3.85 24.19 -18.90
CA ALA A 231 -4.53 25.38 -18.40
C ALA A 231 -5.74 24.98 -17.55
N GLU A 232 -5.93 25.62 -16.39
CA GLU A 232 -6.94 25.23 -15.38
C GLU A 232 -8.35 25.08 -15.98
N LYS A 233 -8.75 26.00 -16.87
CA LYS A 233 -10.06 26.01 -17.51
C LYS A 233 -10.36 24.78 -18.39
N ASP A 234 -9.31 24.09 -18.87
CA ASP A 234 -9.44 22.96 -19.79
C ASP A 234 -9.11 21.61 -19.11
N ALA A 235 -8.65 21.64 -17.85
CA ALA A 235 -8.11 20.48 -17.15
C ALA A 235 -9.10 19.31 -17.01
N LEU A 236 -10.37 19.60 -16.71
CA LEU A 236 -11.40 18.56 -16.56
C LEU A 236 -11.73 17.86 -17.89
N GLN A 237 -11.83 18.62 -18.98
CA GLN A 237 -12.12 18.06 -20.30
C GLN A 237 -10.93 17.24 -20.80
N VAL A 238 -9.71 17.77 -20.70
CA VAL A 238 -8.49 17.03 -21.06
C VAL A 238 -8.37 15.74 -20.25
N PHE A 239 -8.68 15.79 -18.95
CA PHE A 239 -8.69 14.58 -18.13
C PHE A 239 -9.73 13.56 -18.60
N ALA A 240 -10.96 13.99 -18.92
CA ALA A 240 -12.01 13.09 -19.38
C ALA A 240 -11.66 12.44 -20.73
N ASP A 241 -11.16 13.23 -21.69
CA ASP A 241 -10.74 12.75 -23.01
C ASP A 241 -9.56 11.77 -22.88
N TRP A 242 -8.57 12.13 -22.06
CA TRP A 242 -7.40 11.29 -21.85
C TRP A 242 -7.75 9.99 -21.11
N LYS A 243 -8.63 10.04 -20.10
CA LYS A 243 -9.15 8.84 -19.44
C LYS A 243 -9.85 7.93 -20.45
N SER A 244 -10.73 8.48 -21.29
CA SER A 244 -11.41 7.69 -22.32
C SER A 244 -10.44 7.05 -23.30
N ALA A 245 -9.36 7.76 -23.67
CA ALA A 245 -8.34 7.22 -24.55
C ALA A 245 -7.54 6.08 -23.88
N LEU A 246 -7.17 6.25 -22.61
CA LEU A 246 -6.50 5.21 -21.82
C LEU A 246 -7.39 3.98 -21.65
N ASP A 247 -8.68 4.15 -21.37
CA ASP A 247 -9.65 3.06 -21.25
C ASP A 247 -9.79 2.29 -22.57
N GLY A 248 -9.66 2.96 -23.72
CA GLY A 248 -9.65 2.33 -25.04
C GLY A 248 -8.36 1.56 -25.35
N LEU A 249 -7.21 2.03 -24.84
CA LEU A 249 -5.90 1.42 -25.10
C LEU A 249 -5.62 0.22 -24.19
N TYR A 250 -5.91 0.35 -22.90
CA TYR A 250 -5.49 -0.61 -21.87
C TYR A 250 -6.68 -1.33 -21.22
N GLY A 251 -7.88 -1.11 -21.77
CA GLY A 251 -9.12 -1.49 -21.13
C GLY A 251 -9.45 -0.56 -19.97
N LYS A 252 -10.66 -0.74 -19.42
CA LYS A 252 -11.07 -0.05 -18.21
C LYS A 252 -10.05 -0.32 -17.12
N GLY A 253 -9.57 0.73 -16.47
CA GLY A 253 -8.76 0.56 -15.26
C GLY A 253 -9.48 -0.39 -14.30
N ALA A 254 -8.73 -1.08 -13.44
CA ALA A 254 -9.30 -1.92 -12.38
C ALA A 254 -10.28 -1.16 -11.46
N GLY A 255 -10.37 0.16 -11.66
CA GLY A 255 -11.30 1.09 -11.10
C GLY A 255 -12.62 1.41 -11.83
N ASP A 256 -12.95 0.77 -12.96
CA ASP A 256 -14.13 1.14 -13.75
C ASP A 256 -14.98 -0.07 -14.16
N VAL A 257 -14.68 -1.25 -13.62
CA VAL A 257 -15.53 -2.43 -13.76
C VAL A 257 -16.77 -2.21 -12.90
N GLU A 258 -17.90 -1.86 -13.53
CA GLU A 258 -19.22 -1.85 -12.90
C GLU A 258 -19.44 -3.19 -12.21
N ARG A 259 -19.52 -3.16 -10.88
CA ARG A 259 -19.95 -4.27 -10.03
C ARG A 259 -21.40 -4.04 -9.61
#